data_AF-A0A6B3N565-F1
#
_entry.id   AF-A0A6B3N565-F1
#
_cell.length_a   1.000
_cell.length_b   1.000
_cell.length_c   1.000
_cell.angle_alpha   90.00
_cell.angle_beta   90.00
_cell.angle_gamma   90.00
#
_symmetry.space_group_name_H-M   'P 1'
#
loop_
_entity.id
_entity.type
_entity.pdbx_description
1 polymer ?
#
loop_
_entity_poly.entity_id
_entity_poly.type
_entity_poly.pdbx_seq_one_letter_code
_entity_poly.pdbx_strand_id
1 'polypeptide(L)'
;LALKLGLINSQDDETHTIKLQVEFEAIYKKWSRGHKSATKKAKKAGFLVKTASTLDDWSHYYQVYEDSLRRWGDKASSKYEWELFNDIFQRHSANTKLWLAIYQEQVVSGILCFYAKKHVVYWHGATLEDFFHLRPVNLLMYESIKDACEQKYDCFDFNPSGGHEGVKEFKQRFGSEALSCPIVTAEDSITRVLAAVKSKLR
;
A
#
# COMPACT_ATOMS: atom_id res chain seq x y z
N LEU A 1 9.38 7.53 -29.86
CA LEU A 1 9.90 7.24 -28.51
C LEU A 1 9.33 5.93 -27.96
N ALA A 2 8.00 5.74 -27.94
CA ALA A 2 7.34 4.50 -27.51
C ALA A 2 7.79 3.23 -28.28
N LEU A 3 7.88 3.31 -29.62
CA LEU A 3 8.40 2.22 -30.47
C LEU A 3 9.89 1.88 -30.22
N LYS A 4 10.69 2.85 -29.75
CA LYS A 4 12.11 2.62 -29.38
C LYS A 4 12.26 1.97 -27.99
N LEU A 5 11.23 2.06 -27.15
CA LEU A 5 11.20 1.52 -25.78
C LEU A 5 10.42 0.20 -25.67
N GLY A 6 9.92 -0.35 -26.78
CA GLY A 6 9.13 -1.59 -26.76
C GLY A 6 7.80 -1.46 -25.99
N LEU A 7 7.27 -0.24 -25.85
CA LEU A 7 6.00 0.00 -25.16
C LEU A 7 4.84 -0.35 -26.09
N ILE A 8 4.00 -1.31 -25.68
CA ILE A 8 3.00 -1.93 -26.56
C ILE A 8 1.61 -1.40 -26.24
N ASN A 9 1.32 -1.17 -24.96
CA ASN A 9 -0.01 -0.78 -24.53
C ASN A 9 0.08 0.17 -23.33
N SER A 10 -0.77 1.19 -23.33
CA SER A 10 -0.97 2.09 -22.20
C SER A 10 -2.44 2.04 -21.80
N GLN A 11 -2.70 1.75 -20.54
CA GLN A 11 -4.03 1.80 -19.97
C GLN A 11 -4.12 3.01 -19.03
N ASP A 12 -5.18 3.79 -19.16
CA ASP A 12 -5.46 4.87 -18.22
C ASP A 12 -5.75 4.27 -16.84
N ASP A 13 -5.08 4.79 -15.82
CA ASP A 13 -5.37 4.54 -14.41
C ASP A 13 -5.13 5.85 -13.64
N GLU A 14 -5.54 5.86 -12.37
CA GLU A 14 -5.34 6.97 -11.47
C GLU A 14 -4.71 6.50 -10.16
N THR A 15 -3.91 7.38 -9.59
CA THR A 15 -3.51 7.27 -8.19
C THR A 15 -4.15 8.38 -7.37
N HIS A 16 -4.23 8.19 -6.06
CA HIS A 16 -4.68 9.19 -5.11
C HIS A 16 -3.48 9.68 -4.30
N THR A 17 -3.35 10.99 -4.15
CA THR A 17 -2.21 11.60 -3.47
C THR A 17 -2.63 12.65 -2.45
N ILE A 18 -1.80 12.86 -1.44
CA ILE A 18 -1.92 13.95 -0.47
C ILE A 18 -0.66 14.80 -0.57
N LYS A 19 -0.84 16.10 -0.76
CA LYS A 19 0.24 17.09 -0.64
C LYS A 19 0.60 17.25 0.84
N LEU A 20 1.86 17.02 1.17
CA LEU A 20 2.40 17.01 2.53
C LEU A 20 3.07 18.34 2.93
N GLN A 21 3.14 19.33 2.03
CA GLN A 21 3.73 20.65 2.25
C GLN A 21 2.86 21.58 3.13
N VAL A 22 2.15 20.99 4.08
CA VAL A 22 1.28 21.64 5.05
C VAL A 22 1.34 20.85 6.36
N GLU A 23 0.96 21.49 7.46
CA GLU A 23 0.85 20.81 8.75
C GLU A 23 -0.10 19.60 8.68
N PHE A 24 0.26 18.53 9.38
CA PHE A 24 -0.54 17.30 9.42
C PHE A 24 -1.99 17.57 9.84
N GLU A 25 -2.23 18.51 10.76
CA GLU A 25 -3.58 18.88 11.19
C GLU A 25 -4.44 19.47 10.06
N ALA A 26 -3.84 20.15 9.08
CA ALA A 26 -4.55 20.66 7.91
C ALA A 26 -4.98 19.51 6.99
N ILE A 27 -4.13 18.49 6.82
CA ILE A 27 -4.46 17.26 6.09
C ILE A 27 -5.55 16.48 6.82
N TYR A 28 -5.38 16.25 8.12
CA TYR A 28 -6.33 15.50 8.94
C TYR A 28 -7.71 16.17 8.96
N LYS A 29 -7.78 17.51 8.91
CA LYS A 29 -9.06 18.25 8.73
C LYS A 29 -9.78 17.94 7.42
N LYS A 30 -9.08 17.59 6.34
CA LYS A 30 -9.69 17.20 5.05
C LYS A 30 -10.23 15.76 5.05
N TRP A 31 -9.84 14.92 6.01
CA TRP A 31 -10.36 13.56 6.09
C TRP A 31 -11.87 13.55 6.32
N SER A 32 -12.53 12.54 5.75
CA SER A 32 -13.95 12.31 5.97
C SER A 32 -14.26 12.11 7.46
N ARG A 33 -15.50 12.43 7.87
CA ARG A 33 -15.97 12.17 9.25
C ARG A 33 -15.81 10.68 9.62
N GLY A 34 -16.05 9.78 8.67
CA GLY A 34 -15.90 8.34 8.84
C GLY A 34 -14.47 7.93 9.18
N HIS A 35 -13.48 8.37 8.40
CA HIS A 35 -12.06 8.06 8.66
C HIS A 35 -11.57 8.66 9.96
N LYS A 36 -11.95 9.90 10.30
CA LYS A 36 -11.63 10.50 11.61
C LYS A 36 -12.20 9.67 12.76
N SER A 37 -13.45 9.22 12.65
CA SER A 37 -14.07 8.36 13.66
C SER A 37 -13.39 6.99 13.74
N ALA A 38 -13.03 6.39 12.61
CA ALA A 38 -12.32 5.12 12.52
C ALA A 38 -10.93 5.20 13.19
N THR A 39 -10.16 6.25 12.92
CA THR A 39 -8.87 6.49 13.58
C THR A 39 -9.03 6.70 15.08
N LYS A 40 -10.02 7.49 15.52
CA LYS A 40 -10.32 7.66 16.95
C LYS A 40 -10.70 6.34 17.63
N LYS A 41 -11.46 5.48 16.95
CA LYS A 41 -11.81 4.14 17.43
C LYS A 41 -10.55 3.29 17.58
N ALA A 42 -9.70 3.24 16.56
CA ALA A 42 -8.47 2.47 16.57
C ALA A 42 -7.49 2.93 17.66
N LYS A 43 -7.33 4.25 17.87
CA LYS A 43 -6.50 4.80 18.96
C LYS A 43 -6.97 4.37 20.35
N LYS A 44 -8.28 4.18 20.54
CA LYS A 44 -8.87 3.70 21.80
C LYS A 44 -8.84 2.18 21.96
N ALA A 45 -8.58 1.45 20.87
CA ALA A 45 -8.58 -0.01 20.90
C ALA A 45 -7.35 -0.56 21.65
N GLY A 46 -6.27 0.23 21.80
CA GLY A 46 -5.06 -0.21 22.52
C GLY A 46 -4.03 -0.90 21.61
N PHE A 47 -3.98 -0.53 20.33
CA PHE A 47 -2.91 -0.99 19.44
C PHE A 47 -1.56 -0.36 19.83
N LEU A 48 -0.51 -1.16 19.81
CA LEU A 48 0.86 -0.66 19.70
C LEU A 48 1.18 -0.45 18.21
N VAL A 49 1.65 0.74 17.85
CA VAL A 49 2.11 1.03 16.48
C VAL A 49 3.64 1.12 16.49
N LYS A 50 4.29 0.38 15.60
CA LYS A 50 5.74 0.48 15.37
C LYS A 50 6.10 0.27 13.90
N THR A 51 7.31 0.66 13.53
CA THR A 51 7.94 0.17 12.29
C THR A 51 8.63 -1.16 12.57
N ALA A 52 8.46 -2.14 11.68
CA ALA A 52 9.13 -3.43 11.73
C ALA A 52 10.65 -3.25 11.74
N SER A 53 11.35 -4.01 12.59
CA SER A 53 12.81 -3.96 12.70
C SER A 53 13.48 -5.33 12.64
N THR A 54 12.71 -6.43 12.74
CA THR A 54 13.23 -7.80 12.74
C THR A 54 12.63 -8.62 11.59
N LEU A 55 13.27 -9.73 11.22
CA LEU A 55 12.70 -10.66 10.25
C LEU A 55 11.36 -11.23 10.74
N ASP A 56 11.21 -11.46 12.05
CA ASP A 56 9.97 -11.94 12.65
C ASP A 56 8.81 -10.96 12.43
N ASP A 57 9.06 -9.65 12.55
CA ASP A 57 8.03 -8.63 12.25
C ASP A 57 7.50 -8.74 10.81
N TRP A 58 8.41 -8.98 9.86
CA TRP A 58 8.06 -9.16 8.44
C TRP A 58 7.36 -10.49 8.18
N SER A 59 7.80 -11.56 8.84
CA SER A 59 7.18 -12.89 8.76
C SER A 59 5.74 -12.83 9.30
N HIS A 60 5.51 -12.20 10.45
CA HIS A 60 4.18 -12.01 11.00
C HIS A 60 3.30 -11.13 10.09
N TYR A 61 3.87 -10.08 9.50
CA TYR A 61 3.14 -9.30 8.50
C TYR A 61 2.75 -10.12 7.26
N TYR A 62 3.64 -11.01 6.79
CA TYR A 62 3.34 -11.88 5.67
C TYR A 62 2.15 -12.81 5.97
N GLN A 63 2.05 -13.34 7.20
CA GLN A 63 0.87 -14.10 7.63
C GLN A 63 -0.43 -13.28 7.58
N VAL A 64 -0.37 -11.98 7.92
CA VAL A 64 -1.52 -11.07 7.76
C VAL A 64 -1.89 -10.88 6.28
N TYR A 65 -0.88 -10.86 5.40
CA TYR A 65 -1.11 -10.82 3.96
C TYR A 65 -1.68 -12.14 3.43
N GLU A 66 -1.24 -13.30 3.91
CA GLU A 66 -1.83 -14.60 3.56
C GLU A 66 -3.32 -14.66 3.93
N ASP A 67 -3.72 -14.14 5.10
CA ASP A 67 -5.14 -14.00 5.44
C ASP A 67 -5.88 -13.11 4.44
N SER A 68 -5.24 -12.03 3.98
CA SER A 68 -5.81 -11.17 2.94
C SER A 68 -5.96 -11.92 1.62
N LEU A 69 -4.95 -12.68 1.18
CA LEU A 69 -5.02 -13.50 -0.03
C LEU A 69 -6.12 -14.55 0.05
N ARG A 70 -6.27 -15.24 1.19
CA ARG A 70 -7.34 -16.20 1.46
C ARG A 70 -8.72 -15.57 1.24
N ARG A 71 -8.94 -14.36 1.76
CA ARG A 71 -10.23 -13.65 1.61
C ARG A 71 -10.52 -13.17 0.20
N TRP A 72 -9.51 -12.61 -0.47
CA TRP A 72 -9.66 -12.07 -1.82
C TRP A 72 -9.77 -13.18 -2.88
N GLY A 73 -9.12 -14.33 -2.65
CA GLY A 73 -9.15 -15.48 -3.56
C GLY A 73 -8.74 -15.10 -4.98
N ASP A 74 -9.62 -15.37 -5.94
CA ASP A 74 -9.40 -15.05 -7.37
C ASP A 74 -9.54 -13.56 -7.69
N LYS A 75 -10.06 -12.76 -6.75
CA LYS A 75 -10.21 -11.31 -6.92
C LYS A 75 -8.95 -10.54 -6.54
N ALA A 76 -7.91 -11.20 -6.02
CA ALA A 76 -6.64 -10.56 -5.73
C ALA A 76 -5.97 -10.08 -7.03
N SER A 77 -5.75 -8.77 -7.15
CA SER A 77 -5.07 -8.17 -8.31
C SER A 77 -3.57 -8.47 -8.37
N SER A 78 -2.97 -8.89 -7.26
CA SER A 78 -1.58 -9.31 -7.18
C SER A 78 -1.37 -10.34 -6.08
N LYS A 79 -0.48 -11.30 -6.32
CA LYS A 79 -0.04 -12.32 -5.35
C LYS A 79 1.48 -12.28 -5.30
N TYR A 80 2.01 -11.95 -4.12
CA TYR A 80 3.45 -11.84 -3.89
C TYR A 80 3.91 -12.97 -2.97
N GLU A 81 4.98 -13.66 -3.37
CA GLU A 81 5.59 -14.71 -2.56
C GLU A 81 6.45 -14.11 -1.44
N TRP A 82 6.71 -14.89 -0.40
CA TRP A 82 7.49 -14.48 0.78
C TRP A 82 8.88 -13.95 0.39
N GLU A 83 9.50 -14.52 -0.63
CA GLU A 83 10.84 -14.15 -1.12
C GLU A 83 10.93 -12.67 -1.45
N LEU A 84 9.86 -12.07 -2.00
CA LEU A 84 9.84 -10.63 -2.27
C LEU A 84 9.95 -9.80 -0.99
N PHE A 85 9.20 -10.17 0.05
CA PHE A 85 9.21 -9.46 1.33
C PHE A 85 10.53 -9.66 2.06
N ASN A 86 11.09 -10.87 2.04
CA ASN A 86 12.42 -11.14 2.55
C ASN A 86 13.48 -10.32 1.81
N ASP A 87 13.46 -10.29 0.48
CA ASP A 87 14.41 -9.50 -0.32
C ASP A 87 14.31 -8.00 0.00
N ILE A 88 13.11 -7.48 0.22
CA ILE A 88 12.91 -6.08 0.64
C ILE A 88 13.55 -5.85 2.03
N PHE A 89 13.33 -6.76 2.98
CA PHE A 89 13.92 -6.67 4.32
C PHE A 89 15.46 -6.72 4.28
N GLN A 90 16.04 -7.65 3.52
CA GLN A 90 17.50 -7.85 3.41
C GLN A 90 18.24 -6.65 2.80
N ARG A 91 17.53 -5.72 2.14
CA ARG A 91 18.12 -4.48 1.63
C ARG A 91 18.51 -3.50 2.74
N HIS A 92 18.02 -3.69 3.96
CA HIS A 92 18.29 -2.82 5.13
C HIS A 92 18.14 -1.33 4.82
N SER A 93 17.16 -1.00 3.97
CA SER A 93 17.01 0.36 3.46
C SER A 93 16.27 1.24 4.44
N ALA A 94 16.87 2.35 4.86
CA ALA A 94 16.19 3.39 5.66
C ALA A 94 14.97 4.01 4.93
N ASN A 95 14.89 3.81 3.62
CA ASN A 95 13.82 4.27 2.75
C ASN A 95 12.65 3.28 2.65
N THR A 96 12.66 2.22 3.43
CA THR A 96 11.58 1.23 3.49
C THR A 96 11.05 1.17 4.90
N LYS A 97 9.75 1.42 5.09
CA LYS A 97 9.10 1.25 6.38
C LYS A 97 7.88 0.35 6.26
N LEU A 98 7.93 -0.77 6.96
CA LEU A 98 6.76 -1.59 7.22
C LEU A 98 6.18 -1.16 8.57
N TRP A 99 5.07 -0.43 8.55
CA TRP A 99 4.33 -0.03 9.74
C TRP A 99 3.41 -1.16 10.18
N LEU A 100 3.41 -1.47 11.47
CA LEU A 100 2.65 -2.56 12.06
C LEU A 100 1.71 -2.03 13.15
N ALA A 101 0.48 -2.55 13.18
CA ALA A 101 -0.40 -2.44 14.33
C ALA A 101 -0.40 -3.77 15.06
N ILE A 102 -0.06 -3.73 16.34
CA ILE A 102 0.07 -4.88 17.21
C ILE A 102 -1.03 -4.84 18.27
N TYR A 103 -1.71 -5.95 18.46
CA TYR A 103 -2.75 -6.13 19.46
C TYR A 103 -2.46 -7.40 20.26
N GLN A 104 -2.32 -7.29 21.58
CA GLN A 104 -2.01 -8.44 22.44
C GLN A 104 -0.85 -9.28 21.90
N GLU A 105 0.28 -8.62 21.61
CA GLU A 105 1.52 -9.22 21.07
C GLU A 105 1.43 -9.80 19.64
N GLN A 106 0.27 -9.78 19.01
CA GLN A 106 0.07 -10.23 17.63
C GLN A 106 0.11 -9.05 16.65
N VAL A 107 0.82 -9.20 15.52
CA VAL A 107 0.70 -8.29 14.37
C VAL A 107 -0.65 -8.54 13.70
N VAL A 108 -1.51 -7.52 13.66
CA VAL A 108 -2.89 -7.66 13.12
C VAL A 108 -3.12 -6.84 11.85
N SER A 109 -2.23 -5.92 11.54
CA SER A 109 -2.30 -5.05 10.38
C SER A 109 -0.91 -4.53 10.04
N GLY A 110 -0.64 -4.33 8.76
CA GLY A 110 0.55 -3.65 8.33
C GLY A 110 0.39 -2.89 7.03
N ILE A 111 1.15 -1.81 6.89
CA ILE A 111 1.31 -1.06 5.64
C ILE A 111 2.80 -0.89 5.32
N LEU A 112 3.17 -1.26 4.11
CA LEU A 112 4.53 -1.14 3.58
C LEU A 112 4.61 0.12 2.71
N CYS A 113 5.46 1.05 3.14
CA CYS A 113 5.71 2.31 2.46
C CYS A 113 7.16 2.39 1.98
N PHE A 114 7.34 2.90 0.76
CA PHE A 114 8.64 3.26 0.21
C PHE A 114 8.81 4.77 0.17
N TYR A 115 10.00 5.23 0.53
CA TYR A 115 10.34 6.63 0.67
C TYR A 115 11.47 6.96 -0.31
N ALA A 116 11.29 7.96 -1.14
CA ALA A 116 12.35 8.39 -2.05
C ALA A 116 12.23 9.89 -2.33
N LYS A 117 13.35 10.60 -2.20
CA LYS A 117 13.42 12.05 -2.42
C LYS A 117 12.40 12.79 -1.55
N LYS A 118 11.30 13.24 -2.15
CA LYS A 118 10.19 13.97 -1.53
C LYS A 118 8.85 13.24 -1.68
N HIS A 119 8.90 11.96 -2.00
CA HIS A 119 7.74 11.13 -2.27
C HIS A 119 7.69 9.92 -1.35
N VAL A 120 6.54 9.67 -0.72
CA VAL A 120 6.21 8.45 0.00
C VAL A 120 5.13 7.71 -0.77
N VAL A 121 5.32 6.43 -1.04
CA VAL A 121 4.34 5.56 -1.68
C VAL A 121 3.88 4.50 -0.70
N TYR A 122 2.57 4.44 -0.44
CA TYR A 122 1.91 3.29 0.19
C TYR A 122 1.79 2.18 -0.84
N TRP A 123 2.72 1.23 -0.80
CA TRP A 123 2.85 0.19 -1.82
C TRP A 123 1.92 -1.00 -1.54
N HIS A 124 1.86 -1.45 -0.29
CA HIS A 124 1.13 -2.66 0.08
C HIS A 124 0.55 -2.56 1.48
N GLY A 125 -0.58 -3.20 1.72
CA GLY A 125 -1.21 -3.22 3.04
C GLY A 125 -2.13 -4.40 3.22
N ALA A 126 -2.14 -4.93 4.43
CA ALA A 126 -2.92 -6.10 4.81
C ALA A 126 -3.43 -5.92 6.24
N THR A 127 -4.54 -6.57 6.57
CA THR A 127 -5.14 -6.55 7.91
C THR A 127 -5.90 -7.85 8.13
N LEU A 128 -5.78 -8.43 9.32
CA LEU A 128 -6.52 -9.64 9.71
C LEU A 128 -8.02 -9.35 9.76
N GLU A 129 -8.83 -10.31 9.30
CA GLU A 129 -10.27 -10.11 9.10
C GLU A 129 -10.97 -9.73 10.40
N ASP A 130 -10.63 -10.48 11.45
CA ASP A 130 -11.16 -10.32 12.79
C ASP A 130 -10.91 -8.93 13.36
N PHE A 131 -9.91 -8.19 12.85
CA PHE A 131 -9.55 -6.87 13.34
C PHE A 131 -10.11 -5.71 12.51
N PHE A 132 -10.82 -5.97 11.41
CA PHE A 132 -11.44 -4.93 10.57
C PHE A 132 -12.35 -3.99 11.36
N HIS A 133 -13.12 -4.55 12.30
CA HIS A 133 -14.05 -3.79 13.11
C HIS A 133 -13.35 -2.76 14.01
N LEU A 134 -12.06 -2.96 14.34
CA LEU A 134 -11.24 -2.05 15.15
C LEU A 134 -10.48 -1.01 14.32
N ARG A 135 -10.49 -1.13 12.99
CA ARG A 135 -9.93 -0.15 12.04
C ARG A 135 -8.41 0.10 12.17
N PRO A 136 -7.55 -0.91 12.35
CA PRO A 136 -6.11 -0.70 12.54
C PRO A 136 -5.44 -0.02 11.33
N VAL A 137 -5.87 -0.29 10.10
CA VAL A 137 -5.33 0.37 8.89
C VAL A 137 -5.54 1.89 8.92
N ASN A 138 -6.66 2.39 9.49
CA ASN A 138 -6.90 3.83 9.63
C ASN A 138 -5.96 4.49 10.64
N LEU A 139 -5.48 3.73 11.64
CA LEU A 139 -4.45 4.18 12.56
C LEU A 139 -3.08 4.18 11.88
N LEU A 140 -2.73 3.12 11.16
CA LEU A 140 -1.45 3.05 10.44
C LEU A 140 -1.31 4.18 9.41
N MET A 141 -2.36 4.47 8.65
CA MET A 141 -2.37 5.60 7.72
C MET A 141 -2.23 6.94 8.44
N TYR A 142 -2.83 7.10 9.62
CA TYR A 142 -2.68 8.32 10.42
C TYR A 142 -1.22 8.51 10.84
N GLU A 143 -0.59 7.48 11.42
CA GLU A 143 0.78 7.57 11.90
C GLU A 143 1.78 7.71 10.74
N SER A 144 1.59 6.99 9.62
CA SER A 144 2.50 7.07 8.48
C SER A 144 2.43 8.40 7.74
N ILE A 145 1.24 9.00 7.60
CA ILE A 145 1.07 10.32 6.97
C ILE A 145 1.63 11.41 7.89
N LYS A 146 1.40 11.30 9.21
CA LYS A 146 1.96 12.23 10.19
C LYS A 146 3.49 12.19 10.20
N ASP A 147 4.08 10.99 10.20
CA ASP A 147 5.53 10.79 10.09
C ASP A 147 6.09 11.40 8.79
N ALA A 148 5.40 11.22 7.66
CA ALA A 148 5.82 11.79 6.38
C ALA A 148 5.78 13.33 6.38
N CYS A 149 4.78 13.95 7.01
CA CYS A 149 4.74 15.40 7.23
C CYS A 149 5.91 15.88 8.10
N GLU A 150 6.15 15.23 9.24
CA GLU A 150 7.21 15.59 10.18
C GLU A 150 8.61 15.48 9.54
N GLN A 151 8.79 14.51 8.64
CA GLN A 151 10.01 14.34 7.85
C GLN A 151 10.10 15.22 6.59
N LYS A 152 9.13 16.13 6.38
CA LYS A 152 9.13 17.11 5.29
C LYS A 152 9.19 16.48 3.89
N TYR A 153 8.48 15.39 3.69
CA TYR A 153 8.13 14.90 2.34
C TYR A 153 7.10 15.83 1.71
N ASP A 154 6.96 15.80 0.37
CA ASP A 154 6.05 16.68 -0.37
C ASP A 154 4.76 15.95 -0.77
N CYS A 155 4.81 14.63 -0.94
CA CYS A 155 3.70 13.82 -1.42
C CYS A 155 3.60 12.47 -0.69
N PHE A 156 2.37 12.10 -0.32
CA PHE A 156 1.99 10.74 0.06
C PHE A 156 1.07 10.18 -1.02
N ASP A 157 1.51 9.14 -1.71
CA ASP A 157 0.81 8.51 -2.83
C ASP A 157 0.30 7.13 -2.42
N PHE A 158 -0.99 6.91 -2.63
CA PHE A 158 -1.66 5.69 -2.26
C PHE A 158 -1.53 4.57 -3.31
N ASN A 159 -0.80 4.82 -4.41
CA ASN A 159 -0.69 3.96 -5.58
C ASN A 159 -2.06 3.75 -6.28
N PRO A 160 -2.13 3.21 -7.51
CA PRO A 160 -3.39 2.85 -8.11
C PRO A 160 -4.17 1.79 -7.32
N SER A 161 -5.47 1.71 -7.58
CA SER A 161 -6.39 0.85 -6.81
C SER A 161 -6.61 -0.52 -7.43
N GLY A 162 -5.92 -0.84 -8.53
CA GLY A 162 -6.01 -2.14 -9.20
C GLY A 162 -7.42 -2.46 -9.69
N GLY A 163 -8.20 -1.44 -10.06
CA GLY A 163 -9.60 -1.58 -10.46
C GLY A 163 -10.59 -1.87 -9.32
N HIS A 164 -10.17 -1.83 -8.06
CA HIS A 164 -11.06 -2.07 -6.92
C HIS A 164 -11.70 -0.78 -6.41
N GLU A 165 -13.00 -0.59 -6.68
CA GLU A 165 -13.72 0.64 -6.31
C GLU A 165 -13.71 0.91 -4.79
N GLY A 166 -13.89 -0.14 -3.97
CA GLY A 166 -13.84 0.01 -2.51
C GLY A 166 -12.47 0.49 -1.98
N VAL A 167 -11.38 0.11 -2.65
CA VAL A 167 -10.02 0.58 -2.32
C VAL A 167 -9.84 2.03 -2.75
N LYS A 168 -10.36 2.40 -3.92
CA LYS A 168 -10.39 3.79 -4.41
C LYS A 168 -11.17 4.70 -3.45
N GLU A 169 -12.39 4.34 -3.07
CA GLU A 169 -13.17 5.10 -2.11
C GLU A 169 -12.48 5.24 -0.75
N PHE A 170 -11.81 4.18 -0.28
CA PHE A 170 -11.04 4.20 0.96
C PHE A 170 -9.93 5.26 0.90
N LYS A 171 -9.19 5.34 -0.20
CA LYS A 171 -8.11 6.32 -0.42
C LYS A 171 -8.65 7.75 -0.49
N GLN A 172 -9.72 7.97 -1.26
CA GLN A 172 -10.40 9.28 -1.38
C GLN A 172 -10.85 9.85 -0.04
N ARG A 173 -11.29 9.00 0.89
CA ARG A 173 -11.77 9.41 2.23
C ARG A 173 -10.68 10.00 3.14
N PHE A 174 -9.40 9.94 2.75
CA PHE A 174 -8.29 10.67 3.39
C PHE A 174 -8.14 12.12 2.87
N GLY A 175 -9.03 12.59 1.99
CA GLY A 175 -8.94 13.94 1.40
C GLY A 175 -7.86 14.05 0.32
N SER A 176 -7.58 12.94 -0.36
CA SER A 176 -6.60 12.84 -1.44
C SER A 176 -7.12 13.41 -2.76
N GLU A 177 -6.23 13.91 -3.59
CA GLU A 177 -6.48 14.34 -4.96
C GLU A 177 -6.13 13.21 -5.94
N ALA A 178 -6.98 12.98 -6.94
CA ALA A 178 -6.70 12.01 -7.99
C ALA A 178 -5.69 12.60 -9.00
N LEU A 179 -4.68 11.81 -9.38
CA LEU A 179 -3.70 12.13 -10.42
C LEU A 179 -3.67 11.00 -11.45
N SER A 180 -3.53 11.36 -12.73
CA SER A 180 -3.36 10.37 -13.80
C SER A 180 -2.07 9.59 -13.60
N CYS A 181 -2.17 8.26 -13.68
CA CYS A 181 -1.08 7.31 -13.53
C CYS A 181 -1.23 6.20 -14.58
N PRO A 182 -0.89 6.44 -15.85
CA PRO A 182 -1.09 5.45 -16.89
C PRO A 182 -0.20 4.21 -16.66
N ILE A 183 -0.81 3.02 -16.75
CA ILE A 183 -0.09 1.76 -16.70
C ILE A 183 0.50 1.49 -18.08
N VAL A 184 1.82 1.38 -18.15
CA VAL A 184 2.52 1.08 -19.39
C VAL A 184 3.06 -0.34 -19.34
N THR A 185 2.64 -1.18 -20.29
CA THR A 185 3.13 -2.55 -20.41
C THR A 185 4.17 -2.62 -21.53
N ALA A 186 5.35 -3.13 -21.18
CA ALA A 186 6.38 -3.51 -22.13
C ALA A 186 6.54 -5.04 -22.07
N GLU A 187 6.33 -5.72 -23.19
CA GLU A 187 6.71 -7.13 -23.33
C GLU A 187 8.00 -7.19 -24.13
N ASP A 188 8.99 -7.94 -23.62
CA ASP A 188 10.12 -8.32 -24.44
C ASP A 188 9.69 -9.36 -25.51
N SER A 189 10.53 -9.51 -26.53
CA SER A 189 10.27 -10.39 -27.66
C SER A 189 10.10 -11.86 -27.24
N ILE A 190 10.75 -12.26 -26.15
CA ILE A 190 10.79 -13.63 -25.64
C ILE A 190 9.46 -13.98 -24.96
N THR A 191 8.97 -13.08 -24.11
CA THR A 191 7.70 -13.19 -23.40
C THR A 191 6.53 -13.28 -24.38
N ARG A 192 6.60 -12.54 -25.49
CA ARG A 192 5.60 -12.59 -26.57
C ARG A 192 5.58 -13.96 -27.28
N VAL A 193 6.76 -14.52 -27.56
CA VAL A 193 6.88 -15.87 -28.16
C VAL A 193 6.37 -16.93 -27.19
N LEU A 194 6.75 -16.85 -25.91
CA LEU A 194 6.30 -17.79 -24.88
C LEU A 194 4.78 -17.75 -24.67
N ALA A 195 4.18 -16.56 -24.65
CA ALA A 195 2.73 -16.39 -24.56
C ALA A 195 2.00 -16.98 -25.78
N ALA A 196 2.53 -16.76 -26.99
CA ALA A 196 1.97 -17.30 -28.23
C ALA A 196 2.08 -18.83 -28.35
N VAL A 197 3.13 -19.42 -27.79
CA VAL A 197 3.27 -20.89 -27.69
C VAL A 197 2.28 -21.45 -26.68
N LYS A 198 2.12 -20.79 -25.52
CA LYS A 198 1.22 -21.23 -24.45
C LYS A 198 -0.26 -21.17 -24.84
N SER A 199 -0.66 -20.22 -25.69
CA SER A 199 -2.03 -20.13 -26.21
C SER A 199 -2.36 -21.15 -27.30
N LYS A 200 -1.35 -21.64 -28.04
CA LYS A 200 -1.50 -22.72 -29.04
C LYS A 200 -1.51 -24.13 -28.47
N LEU A 201 -1.07 -24.29 -27.22
CA LEU A 201 -1.04 -25.57 -26.49
C LEU A 201 -2.30 -25.79 -25.64
N ARG A 202 -3.26 -24.86 -25.69
CA ARG A 202 -4.62 -25.01 -25.14
C ARG A 202 -5.60 -25.28 -26.27
#